data_AF-A0A1A8F9B4-F1
#
_entry.id   AF-A0A1A8F9B4-F1
#
_cell.length_a   1.000
_cell.length_b   1.000
_cell.length_c   1.000
_cell.angle_alpha   90.00
_cell.angle_beta   90.00
_cell.angle_gamma   90.00
#
_symmetry.space_group_name_H-M   'P 1'
#
loop_
_entity.id
_entity.type
_entity.pdbx_description
1 polymer ?
#
loop_
_entity_poly.entity_id
_entity_poly.type
_entity_poly.pdbx_seq_one_letter_code
_entity_poly.pdbx_strand_id
1 'polypeptide(L)'
;STPSFKEENFPNLRRHAQKMLVLFGSTYICEQTFSMMKFIKSRYRSSLTDDHLSAVLHISTSDIQPDFDALVKAQQRLDFSH
;
A
#
# COMPACT_ATOMS: atom_id res chain seq x y z
N SER A 1 34.64 -26.55 11.49
CA SER A 1 33.61 -26.83 10.48
C SER A 1 32.33 -26.13 10.89
N THR A 2 32.02 -24.97 10.32
CA THR A 2 30.73 -24.29 10.52
C THR A 2 29.64 -25.18 9.93
N PRO A 3 28.61 -25.57 10.70
CA PRO A 3 27.54 -26.39 10.17
C PRO A 3 26.76 -25.54 9.17
N SER A 4 26.87 -25.87 7.89
CA SER A 4 26.09 -25.25 6.82
C SER A 4 24.61 -25.57 7.07
N PHE A 5 23.86 -24.59 7.56
CA PHE A 5 22.42 -24.67 7.77
C PHE A 5 21.74 -24.68 6.38
N LYS A 6 21.65 -25.86 5.76
CA LYS A 6 20.92 -26.00 4.49
C LYS A 6 19.46 -25.60 4.74
N GLU A 7 18.94 -24.67 3.93
CA GLU A 7 17.56 -24.15 4.02
C GLU A 7 16.48 -25.26 4.01
N GLU A 8 16.86 -26.43 3.50
CA GLU A 8 16.04 -27.63 3.35
C GLU A 8 15.84 -28.40 4.67
N ASN A 9 16.62 -28.12 5.71
CA ASN A 9 16.65 -28.94 6.94
C ASN A 9 15.41 -28.72 7.84
N PHE A 10 14.65 -27.63 7.68
CA PHE A 10 13.55 -27.28 8.59
C PHE A 10 12.28 -26.81 7.85
N PRO A 11 11.66 -27.67 7.03
CA PRO A 11 10.50 -27.30 6.22
C PRO A 11 9.31 -26.83 7.06
N ASN A 12 9.11 -27.44 8.24
CA ASN A 12 8.03 -27.06 9.15
C ASN A 12 8.28 -25.69 9.79
N LEU A 13 9.51 -25.41 10.25
CA LEU A 13 9.86 -24.11 10.83
C LEU A 13 9.67 -22.99 9.80
N ARG A 14 10.14 -23.21 8.56
CA ARG A 14 9.97 -22.26 7.46
C ARG A 14 8.49 -21.99 7.18
N ARG A 15 7.66 -23.04 7.12
CA ARG A 15 6.21 -22.89 6.93
C ARG A 15 5.55 -22.07 8.05
N HIS A 16 5.97 -22.27 9.30
CA HIS A 16 5.46 -21.46 10.42
C HIS A 16 5.93 -20.01 10.33
N ALA A 17 7.21 -19.76 10.05
CA ALA A 17 7.74 -18.43 9.87
C ALA A 17 7.04 -17.67 8.74
N GLN A 18 6.79 -18.32 7.60
CA GLN A 18 6.02 -17.76 6.49
C GLN A 18 4.59 -17.40 6.90
N LYS A 19 3.88 -18.29 7.62
CA LYS A 19 2.54 -17.98 8.14
C LYS A 19 2.54 -16.76 9.06
N MET A 20 3.54 -16.68 9.96
CA MET A 20 3.68 -15.54 10.86
C MET A 20 3.97 -14.26 10.08
N LEU A 21 4.88 -14.29 9.09
CA LEU A 21 5.18 -13.14 8.23
C LEU A 21 3.94 -12.66 7.46
N VAL A 22 3.16 -13.58 6.88
CA VAL A 22 1.91 -13.25 6.19
C VAL A 22 0.90 -12.64 7.16
N LEU A 23 0.75 -13.21 8.36
CA LEU A 23 -0.14 -12.66 9.39
C LEU A 23 0.27 -11.24 9.76
N PHE A 24 1.54 -11.02 10.13
CA PHE A 24 2.07 -9.70 10.45
C PHE A 24 1.91 -8.70 9.30
N GLY A 25 2.25 -9.11 8.07
CA GLY A 25 2.09 -8.26 6.89
C GLY A 25 0.64 -7.86 6.66
N SER A 26 -0.29 -8.82 6.72
CA SER A 26 -1.73 -8.55 6.54
C SER A 26 -2.29 -7.66 7.65
N THR A 27 -1.92 -7.89 8.92
CA THR A 27 -2.32 -7.06 10.05
C THR A 27 -1.83 -5.62 9.89
N TYR A 28 -0.55 -5.43 9.55
CA TYR A 28 0.01 -4.10 9.31
C TYR A 28 -0.75 -3.36 8.21
N ILE A 29 -0.98 -4.01 7.06
CA ILE A 29 -1.73 -3.42 5.95
C ILE A 29 -3.14 -3.02 6.39
N CYS A 30 -3.85 -3.89 7.09
CA CYS A 30 -5.20 -3.60 7.61
C CYS A 30 -5.21 -2.40 8.57
N GLU A 31 -4.27 -2.34 9.51
CA GLU A 31 -4.16 -1.24 10.48
C GLU A 31 -3.83 0.08 9.80
N GLN A 32 -2.87 0.09 8.87
CA GLN A 32 -2.51 1.26 8.09
C GLN A 32 -3.69 1.76 7.26
N THR A 33 -4.40 0.84 6.58
CA THR A 33 -5.59 1.17 5.78
C THR A 33 -6.68 1.80 6.66
N PHE A 34 -6.95 1.23 7.84
CA PHE A 34 -7.95 1.73 8.77
C PHE A 34 -7.59 3.10 9.36
N SER A 35 -6.32 3.29 9.72
CA SER A 35 -5.78 4.58 10.16
C SER A 35 -5.97 5.64 9.08
N MET A 36 -5.66 5.28 7.83
CA MET A 36 -5.82 6.18 6.70
C MET A 36 -7.29 6.52 6.41
N MET A 37 -8.19 5.53 6.45
CA MET A 37 -9.63 5.77 6.37
C MET A 37 -10.12 6.74 7.44
N LYS A 38 -9.66 6.58 8.69
CA LYS A 38 -9.99 7.50 9.79
C LYS A 38 -9.46 8.91 9.51
N PHE A 39 -8.22 9.03 9.06
CA PHE A 39 -7.61 10.31 8.71
C PHE A 39 -8.40 11.02 7.60
N ILE A 40 -8.69 10.31 6.51
CA ILE A 40 -9.44 10.84 5.36
C ILE A 40 -10.85 11.24 5.79
N LYS A 41 -11.59 10.37 6.49
CA LYS A 41 -12.94 10.69 7.00
C LYS A 41 -12.92 11.89 7.95
N SER A 42 -11.89 12.03 8.79
CA SER A 42 -11.75 13.17 9.70
C SER A 42 -11.42 14.48 8.96
N ARG A 43 -10.63 14.43 7.90
CA ARG A 43 -10.16 15.62 7.15
C ARG A 43 -11.14 16.08 6.08
N TYR A 44 -11.81 15.15 5.39
CA TYR A 44 -12.63 15.42 4.21
C TYR A 44 -14.10 15.05 4.40
N ARG A 45 -14.60 15.15 5.65
CA ARG A 45 -15.89 14.63 6.15
C ARG A 45 -17.13 14.83 5.24
N SER A 46 -17.06 15.73 4.26
CA SER A 46 -18.18 16.12 3.39
C SER A 46 -17.88 16.09 1.88
N SER A 47 -16.65 15.78 1.43
CA SER A 47 -16.22 16.08 0.05
C SER A 47 -15.70 14.89 -0.76
N LEU A 48 -15.54 13.71 -0.15
CA LEU A 48 -14.91 12.57 -0.81
C LEU A 48 -15.96 11.51 -1.17
N THR A 49 -16.21 11.30 -2.46
CA THR A 49 -17.01 10.16 -2.94
C THR A 49 -16.24 8.85 -2.70
N ASP A 50 -16.93 7.70 -2.74
CA ASP A 50 -16.33 6.39 -2.49
C ASP A 50 -15.13 6.10 -3.42
N ASP A 51 -15.25 6.51 -4.69
CA ASP A 51 -14.18 6.39 -5.69
C ASP A 51 -12.90 7.14 -5.30
N HIS A 52 -13.05 8.36 -4.76
CA HIS A 52 -11.92 9.16 -4.29
C HIS A 52 -11.29 8.56 -3.03
N LEU A 53 -12.09 7.98 -2.14
CA LEU A 53 -11.57 7.28 -0.96
C LEU A 53 -10.73 6.06 -1.36
N SER A 54 -11.23 5.26 -2.32
CA SER A 54 -10.52 4.10 -2.86
C SER A 54 -9.18 4.50 -3.50
N ALA A 55 -9.17 5.55 -4.33
CA ALA A 55 -7.96 6.07 -4.95
C ALA A 55 -6.92 6.53 -3.92
N VAL A 56 -7.34 7.28 -2.89
CA VAL A 56 -6.41 7.76 -1.85
C VAL A 56 -5.85 6.61 -1.03
N LEU A 57 -6.68 5.62 -0.65
CA LEU A 57 -6.20 4.43 0.05
C LEU A 57 -5.17 3.67 -0.79
N HIS A 58 -5.47 3.43 -2.07
CA HIS A 58 -4.57 2.74 -2.98
C HIS A 58 -3.21 3.45 -3.12
N ILE A 59 -3.20 4.77 -3.31
CA ILE A 59 -1.96 5.56 -3.37
C ILE A 59 -1.17 5.48 -2.05
N SER A 60 -1.88 5.42 -0.92
CA SER A 60 -1.25 5.49 0.40
C SER A 60 -0.72 4.15 0.91
N THR A 61 -1.26 3.04 0.42
CA THR A 61 -0.89 1.68 0.84
C THR A 61 -0.06 0.94 -0.19
N SER A 62 0.24 1.56 -1.34
CA SER A 62 1.09 1.00 -2.38
C SER A 62 2.35 1.83 -2.56
N ASP A 63 3.44 1.20 -3.00
CA ASP A 63 4.69 1.89 -3.37
C ASP A 63 4.60 2.53 -4.77
N ILE A 64 3.39 2.88 -5.23
CA ILE A 64 3.20 3.53 -6.54
C ILE A 64 3.81 4.93 -6.45
N GLN A 65 4.91 5.14 -7.16
CA GLN A 65 5.45 6.47 -7.34
C GLN A 65 4.58 7.26 -8.33
N PRO A 66 4.05 8.44 -7.94
CA PRO A 66 3.31 9.29 -8.85
C PRO A 66 4.23 9.78 -9.98
N ASP A 67 3.81 9.57 -11.23
CA ASP A 67 4.47 10.13 -12.40
C ASP A 67 4.07 11.61 -12.55
N PHE A 68 4.85 12.48 -11.91
CA PHE A 68 4.62 13.92 -11.93
C PHE A 68 4.78 14.53 -13.32
N ASP A 69 5.69 14.01 -14.15
CA ASP A 69 5.92 14.52 -15.51
C ASP A 69 4.72 14.28 -16.41
N ALA A 70 4.12 13.08 -16.32
CA ALA A 70 2.87 12.77 -17.00
C ALA A 70 1.71 13.64 -16.49
N LEU A 71 1.63 13.87 -15.17
CA LEU A 71 0.58 14.68 -14.55
C LEU A 71 0.63 16.14 -15.04
N VAL A 72 1.82 16.74 -15.05
CA VAL A 72 2.04 18.13 -15.48
C VAL A 72 1.71 18.30 -16.97
N LYS A 73 2.11 17.34 -17.82
CA LYS A 73 1.78 17.36 -19.25
C LYS A 73 0.28 17.23 -19.49
N ALA A 74 -0.42 16.39 -18.72
CA ALA A 74 -1.86 16.24 -18.84
C ALA A 74 -2.60 17.53 -18.46
N GLN A 75 -2.18 18.20 -17.38
CA GLN A 75 -2.77 19.46 -16.95
C GLN A 75 -2.58 20.57 -17.99
N GLN A 76 -1.36 20.72 -18.53
CA GLN A 76 -1.09 21.70 -19.59
C GLN A 76 -1.99 21.49 -20.82
N ARG A 77 -2.22 20.23 -21.25
CA ARG A 77 -3.11 19.94 -22.39
C ARG A 77 -4.57 20.38 -22.17
N LEU A 78 -5.04 20.30 -20.93
CA LEU A 78 -6.38 20.73 -20.56
C LEU A 78 -6.49 22.27 -20.58
N ASP A 79 -5.46 22.97 -20.11
CA ASP A 79 -5.41 24.42 -20.10
C ASP A 79 -5.31 25.03 -21.52
N PHE A 80 -4.74 24.30 -22.49
CA PHE A 80 -4.67 24.73 -23.90
C PHE A 80 -5.89 24.34 -24.75
N SER A 81 -6.83 23.54 -24.23
CA SER A 81 -8.02 23.10 -24.98
C SER A 81 -9.23 24.06 -24.81
N HIS A 82 -8.98 25.32 -24.44
CA HIS A 82 -10.03 26.32 -24.17
C HIS A 82 -9.98 27.52 -25.12
#